data_AF-A0A6N4DG53-F1
#
_entry.id   AF-A0A6N4DG53-F1
#
_cell.length_a   1.000
_cell.length_b   1.000
_cell.length_c   1.000
_cell.angle_alpha   90.00
_cell.angle_beta   90.00
_cell.angle_gamma   90.00
#
_symmetry.space_group_name_H-M   'P 1'
#
loop_
_entity.id
_entity.type
_entity.pdbx_description
1 polymer ?
#
loop_
_entity_poly.entity_id
_entity_poly.type
_entity_poly.pdbx_seq_one_letter_code
_entity_poly.pdbx_strand_id
1 'polypeptide(L)'
;MVTAALQITCQHQTIRVKALTNNGQQLLPWLAAELQNDAFAIEQTATELTVNVTAPATTLDEDSRLRALANDEPLRILQQRLQQTQPHPLGIFLGGVFAYDYVASFEQLPDVPNGDNDCPDYQFYLAETLVVVDHQAKTTELLANLISGPECESYYATLTDQVG
;
A
#
# COMPACT_ATOMS: atom_id res chain seq x y z
N MET A 1 -2.19 -11.56 9.46
CA MET A 1 -0.93 -11.32 8.75
C MET A 1 0.21 -11.58 9.71
N VAL A 2 1.25 -12.30 9.27
CA VAL A 2 2.40 -12.64 10.12
C VAL A 2 3.60 -11.74 9.77
N THR A 3 3.90 -11.59 8.48
CA THR A 3 4.90 -10.64 7.97
C THR A 3 4.32 -9.76 6.87
N ALA A 4 4.84 -8.55 6.74
CA ALA A 4 4.46 -7.58 5.73
C ALA A 4 5.64 -7.32 4.79
N ALA A 5 5.37 -7.25 3.49
CA ALA A 5 6.35 -6.88 2.47
C ALA A 5 6.55 -5.36 2.44
N LEU A 6 5.45 -4.61 2.52
CA LEU A 6 5.42 -3.16 2.45
C LEU A 6 4.63 -2.57 3.62
N GLN A 7 5.04 -1.38 4.05
CA GLN A 7 4.26 -0.46 4.87
C GLN A 7 3.95 0.78 4.02
N ILE A 8 2.67 1.13 3.91
CA ILE A 8 2.21 2.33 3.20
C ILE A 8 1.60 3.27 4.23
N THR A 9 2.11 4.50 4.30
CA THR A 9 1.59 5.54 5.18
C THR A 9 1.29 6.79 4.38
N CYS A 10 0.28 7.54 4.78
CA CYS A 10 0.00 8.86 4.22
C CYS A 10 -0.15 9.90 5.31
N GLN A 11 0.45 11.05 5.08
CA GLN A 11 0.30 12.25 5.88
C GLN A 11 0.03 13.41 4.93
N HIS A 12 -1.15 13.99 5.03
CA HIS A 12 -1.72 14.97 4.12
C HIS A 12 -1.71 14.48 2.67
N GLN A 13 -0.82 15.04 1.84
CA GLN A 13 -0.65 14.68 0.44
C GLN A 13 0.68 13.97 0.16
N THR A 14 1.38 13.55 1.21
CA THR A 14 2.62 12.81 1.09
C THR A 14 2.38 11.36 1.48
N ILE A 15 2.68 10.45 0.55
CA ILE A 15 2.58 9.01 0.75
C ILE A 15 3.99 8.46 0.84
N ARG A 16 4.23 7.55 1.79
CA ARG A 16 5.48 6.79 1.90
C ARG A 16 5.17 5.31 1.83
N VAL A 17 5.78 4.64 0.85
CA VAL A 17 5.76 3.20 0.69
C VAL A 17 7.14 2.69 1.07
N LYS A 18 7.25 2.07 2.24
CA LYS A 18 8.49 1.51 2.77
C LYS A 18 8.52 -0.01 2.59
N ALA A 19 9.59 -0.52 2.00
CA ALA A 19 9.87 -1.95 1.98
C ALA A 19 10.34 -2.41 3.37
N LEU A 20 9.69 -3.46 3.88
CA LEU A 20 10.04 -4.11 5.14
C LEU A 20 10.86 -5.39 4.92
N THR A 21 10.85 -5.92 3.70
CA THR A 21 11.62 -7.09 3.28
C THR A 21 12.26 -6.84 1.92
N ASN A 22 13.30 -7.59 1.58
CA ASN A 22 13.91 -7.55 0.24
C ASN A 22 12.91 -7.99 -0.85
N ASN A 23 11.95 -8.84 -0.50
CA ASN A 23 10.85 -9.20 -1.37
C ASN A 23 9.94 -8.00 -1.66
N GLY A 24 9.53 -7.25 -0.63
CA GLY A 24 8.78 -6.00 -0.78
C GLY A 24 9.54 -4.94 -1.57
N GLN A 25 10.85 -4.84 -1.40
CA GLN A 25 11.70 -3.90 -2.14
C GLN A 25 11.59 -4.06 -3.66
N GLN A 26 11.35 -5.27 -4.15
CA GLN A 26 11.17 -5.54 -5.58
C GLN A 26 9.92 -4.88 -6.19
N LEU A 27 8.91 -4.54 -5.38
CA LEU A 27 7.72 -3.83 -5.86
C LEU A 27 7.94 -2.33 -6.08
N LEU A 28 8.92 -1.72 -5.42
CA LEU A 28 9.06 -0.25 -5.43
C LEU A 28 9.28 0.33 -6.85
N PRO A 29 10.16 -0.23 -7.71
CA PRO A 29 10.34 0.28 -9.07
C PRO A 29 9.09 0.11 -9.94
N TRP A 30 8.38 -1.01 -9.80
CA TRP A 30 7.14 -1.24 -10.54
C TRP A 30 6.04 -0.26 -10.10
N LEU A 31 5.86 -0.08 -8.79
CA LEU A 31 4.88 0.85 -8.25
C LEU A 31 5.18 2.30 -8.66
N ALA A 32 6.47 2.70 -8.65
CA ALA A 32 6.90 4.00 -9.12
C ALA A 32 6.59 4.23 -10.62
N ALA A 33 6.69 3.18 -11.44
CA ALA A 33 6.34 3.23 -12.86
C ALA A 33 4.82 3.34 -13.08
N GLU A 34 4.01 2.60 -12.32
CA GLU A 34 2.54 2.66 -12.40
C GLU A 34 1.98 4.00 -11.92
N LEU A 35 2.68 4.67 -11.00
CA LEU A 35 2.33 5.99 -10.48
C LEU A 35 2.85 7.16 -11.32
N GLN A 36 3.51 6.93 -12.46
CA GLN A 36 3.98 8.03 -13.30
C GLN A 36 2.80 8.85 -13.84
N ASN A 37 2.63 10.05 -13.30
CA ASN A 37 1.61 11.00 -13.68
C ASN A 37 2.04 12.42 -13.29
N ASP A 38 1.61 13.43 -14.04
CA ASP A 38 1.91 14.84 -13.75
C ASP A 38 1.38 15.30 -12.38
N ALA A 39 0.36 14.62 -11.84
CA ALA A 39 -0.16 14.88 -10.49
C ALA A 39 0.76 14.39 -9.36
N PHE A 40 1.77 13.57 -9.64
CA PHE A 40 2.61 12.91 -8.64
C PHE A 40 4.09 13.28 -8.78
N ALA A 41 4.65 13.89 -7.75
CA ALA A 41 6.10 14.04 -7.62
C ALA A 41 6.66 12.84 -6.84
N ILE A 42 7.49 12.04 -7.51
CA ILE A 42 7.95 10.74 -7.00
C ILE A 42 9.45 10.78 -6.71
N GLU A 43 9.82 10.37 -5.50
CA GLU A 43 11.20 10.15 -5.09
C GLU A 43 11.36 8.69 -4.65
N GLN A 44 12.35 7.99 -5.21
CA GLN A 44 12.59 6.58 -4.92
C GLN A 44 14.01 6.37 -4.41
N THR A 45 14.11 5.60 -3.33
CA THR A 45 15.35 5.03 -2.81
C THR A 45 15.33 3.51 -2.98
N ALA A 46 16.38 2.84 -2.51
CA ALA A 46 16.40 1.37 -2.50
C ALA A 46 15.25 0.78 -1.66
N THR A 47 14.86 1.39 -0.54
CA THR A 47 13.93 0.79 0.44
C THR A 47 12.66 1.61 0.68
N GLU A 48 12.51 2.76 0.05
CA GLU A 48 11.34 3.63 0.22
C GLU A 48 11.00 4.36 -1.08
N LEU A 49 9.70 4.48 -1.36
CA LEU A 49 9.11 5.31 -2.40
C LEU A 49 8.25 6.40 -1.74
N THR A 50 8.59 7.66 -1.97
CA THR A 50 7.82 8.82 -1.51
C THR A 50 7.06 9.44 -2.69
N VAL A 51 5.78 9.73 -2.50
CA VAL A 51 4.90 10.28 -3.53
C VAL A 51 4.20 11.51 -2.95
N ASN A 52 4.41 12.67 -3.56
CA ASN A 52 3.68 13.89 -3.22
C ASN A 52 2.58 14.13 -4.25
N VAL A 53 1.35 14.23 -3.78
CA VAL A 53 0.15 14.39 -4.60
C VAL A 53 -0.17 15.87 -4.77
N THR A 54 -0.35 16.29 -6.01
CA THR A 54 -0.86 17.63 -6.32
C THR A 54 -2.36 17.64 -6.08
N ALA A 55 -2.83 18.58 -5.26
CA ALA A 55 -4.26 18.71 -4.98
C ALA A 55 -5.05 19.00 -6.28
N PRO A 56 -6.24 18.41 -6.46
CA PRO A 56 -7.07 18.67 -7.62
C PRO A 56 -7.51 20.14 -7.67
N ALA A 57 -7.74 20.65 -8.89
CA ALA A 57 -8.20 22.01 -9.09
C ALA A 57 -9.57 22.23 -8.43
N THR A 58 -9.73 23.34 -7.70
CA THR A 58 -10.97 23.70 -7.00
C THR A 58 -12.13 24.05 -7.93
N THR A 59 -11.87 24.14 -9.24
CA THR A 59 -12.86 24.44 -10.28
C THR A 59 -13.55 23.20 -10.84
N LEU A 60 -13.15 22.00 -10.42
CA LEU A 60 -13.79 20.76 -10.83
C LEU A 60 -15.20 20.66 -10.24
N ASP A 61 -16.13 20.08 -11.00
CA ASP A 61 -17.41 19.64 -10.44
C ASP A 61 -17.20 18.44 -9.50
N GLU A 62 -18.22 18.14 -8.69
CA GLU A 62 -18.11 17.13 -7.64
C GLU A 62 -17.84 15.71 -8.17
N ASP A 63 -18.42 15.32 -9.31
CA ASP A 63 -18.17 13.99 -9.90
C ASP A 63 -16.73 13.89 -10.42
N SER A 64 -16.24 14.95 -11.07
CA SER A 64 -14.84 15.02 -11.50
C SER A 64 -13.86 15.04 -10.33
N ARG A 65 -14.18 15.76 -9.25
CA ARG A 65 -13.37 15.83 -8.03
C ARG A 65 -13.26 14.46 -7.35
N LEU A 66 -14.36 13.72 -7.27
CA LEU A 66 -14.40 12.38 -6.68
C LEU A 66 -13.56 11.34 -7.47
N ARG A 67 -13.42 11.55 -8.78
CA ARG A 67 -12.66 10.68 -9.69
C ARG A 67 -11.21 11.13 -9.90
N ALA A 68 -10.83 12.28 -9.36
CA ALA A 68 -9.48 12.80 -9.48
C ALA A 68 -8.48 11.86 -8.81
N LEU A 69 -7.24 11.88 -9.30
CA LEU A 69 -6.13 11.18 -8.65
C LEU A 69 -5.93 11.75 -7.24
N ALA A 70 -5.80 10.84 -6.28
CA ALA A 70 -5.72 11.18 -4.87
C ALA A 70 -4.65 10.35 -4.16
N ASN A 71 -4.51 10.59 -2.86
CA ASN A 71 -3.48 9.97 -2.04
C ASN A 71 -3.72 8.49 -1.71
N ASP A 72 -4.86 7.89 -2.09
CA ASP A 72 -5.13 6.44 -2.03
C ASP A 72 -4.64 5.67 -3.26
N GLU A 73 -4.17 6.35 -4.31
CA GLU A 73 -3.82 5.72 -5.58
C GLU A 73 -2.81 4.56 -5.48
N PRO A 74 -1.75 4.61 -4.63
CA PRO A 74 -0.87 3.47 -4.45
C PRO A 74 -1.59 2.21 -3.92
N LEU A 75 -2.59 2.38 -3.03
CA LEU A 75 -3.39 1.26 -2.52
C LEU A 75 -4.26 0.68 -3.65
N ARG A 76 -4.85 1.54 -4.48
CA ARG A 76 -5.66 1.12 -5.64
C ARG A 76 -4.83 0.35 -6.66
N ILE A 77 -3.65 0.88 -7.02
CA ILE A 77 -2.74 0.23 -7.97
C ILE A 77 -2.31 -1.14 -7.46
N LEU A 78 -1.91 -1.24 -6.19
CA LEU A 78 -1.55 -2.52 -5.58
C LEU A 78 -2.71 -3.52 -5.62
N GLN A 79 -3.94 -3.09 -5.34
CA GLN A 79 -5.09 -4.00 -5.30
C GLN A 79 -5.62 -4.40 -6.69
N GLN A 80 -5.52 -3.50 -7.68
CA GLN A 80 -6.19 -3.65 -8.99
C GLN A 80 -5.23 -4.07 -10.12
N ARG A 81 -3.95 -3.68 -10.04
CA ARG A 81 -2.99 -3.89 -11.13
C ARG A 81 -1.94 -4.95 -10.82
N LEU A 82 -1.67 -5.23 -9.54
CA LEU A 82 -0.77 -6.31 -9.19
C LEU A 82 -1.43 -7.65 -9.57
N GLN A 83 -0.69 -8.48 -10.30
CA GLN A 83 -1.19 -9.74 -10.83
C GLN A 83 -0.72 -10.93 -10.00
N GLN A 84 -1.59 -11.93 -9.90
CA GLN A 84 -1.29 -13.19 -9.21
C GLN A 84 -1.04 -14.29 -10.24
N THR A 85 0.08 -14.99 -10.12
CA THR A 85 0.35 -16.19 -10.91
C THR A 85 -0.51 -17.37 -10.46
N GLN A 86 -0.77 -17.45 -9.15
CA GLN A 86 -1.69 -18.42 -8.54
C GLN A 86 -2.82 -17.63 -7.86
N PRO A 87 -4.02 -17.59 -8.47
CA PRO A 87 -5.13 -16.81 -7.95
C PRO A 87 -5.57 -17.32 -6.57
N HIS A 88 -5.60 -16.42 -5.59
CA HIS A 88 -6.19 -16.64 -4.28
C HIS A 88 -6.91 -15.36 -3.85
N PRO A 89 -8.15 -15.41 -3.31
CA PRO A 89 -8.90 -14.21 -2.92
C PRO A 89 -8.16 -13.27 -1.97
N LEU A 90 -7.26 -13.82 -1.15
CA LEU A 90 -6.41 -13.10 -0.19
C LEU A 90 -4.92 -13.07 -0.57
N GLY A 91 -4.57 -13.43 -1.81
CA GLY A 91 -3.16 -13.46 -2.21
C GLY A 91 -2.57 -12.06 -2.47
N ILE A 92 -3.42 -11.05 -2.69
CA ILE A 92 -3.04 -9.63 -2.56
C ILE A 92 -3.86 -9.07 -1.41
N PHE A 93 -3.28 -9.02 -0.22
CA PHE A 93 -3.96 -8.58 0.99
C PHE A 93 -3.32 -7.30 1.53
N LEU A 94 -4.11 -6.22 1.51
CA LEU A 94 -3.80 -4.96 2.17
C LEU A 94 -4.59 -4.87 3.48
N GLY A 95 -3.87 -4.95 4.61
CA GLY A 95 -4.46 -4.81 5.94
C GLY A 95 -4.00 -3.51 6.59
N GLY A 96 -4.95 -2.69 7.07
CA GLY A 96 -4.62 -1.37 7.59
C GLY A 96 -5.79 -0.61 8.20
N VAL A 97 -5.58 0.69 8.36
CA VAL A 97 -6.50 1.62 8.99
C VAL A 97 -6.52 2.92 8.19
N PHE A 98 -7.70 3.50 8.00
CA PHE A 98 -7.88 4.91 7.68
C PHE A 98 -8.16 5.66 8.99
N ALA A 99 -7.42 6.72 9.26
CA ALA A 99 -7.67 7.59 10.38
C ALA A 99 -8.84 8.54 10.08
N TYR A 100 -9.36 9.15 11.14
CA TYR A 100 -10.44 10.12 11.02
C TYR A 100 -10.03 11.35 10.17
N ASP A 101 -8.79 11.82 10.37
CA ASP A 101 -8.25 13.01 9.72
C ASP A 101 -8.02 12.83 8.21
N TYR A 102 -8.10 11.60 7.69
CA TYR A 102 -8.06 11.33 6.25
C TYR A 102 -9.11 12.11 5.45
N VAL A 103 -10.26 12.42 6.06
CA VAL A 103 -11.30 13.24 5.42
C VAL A 103 -10.82 14.66 5.11
N ALA A 104 -9.84 15.19 5.86
CA ALA A 104 -9.22 16.48 5.62
C ALA A 104 -8.37 16.51 4.33
N SER A 105 -8.03 15.35 3.74
CA SER A 105 -7.40 15.30 2.41
C SER A 105 -8.35 15.73 1.29
N PHE A 106 -9.67 15.69 1.52
CA PHE A 106 -10.69 15.95 0.51
C PHE A 106 -11.58 17.15 0.85
N GLU A 107 -11.72 17.52 2.13
CA GLU A 107 -12.58 18.61 2.57
C GLU A 107 -11.78 19.69 3.30
N GLN A 108 -12.19 20.96 3.11
CA GLN A 108 -11.65 22.06 3.91
C GLN A 108 -12.28 22.04 5.29
N LEU A 109 -11.53 21.53 6.26
CA LEU A 109 -11.92 21.55 7.67
C LEU A 109 -11.27 22.73 8.37
N PRO A 110 -11.92 23.29 9.42
CA PRO A 110 -11.28 24.28 10.26
C PRO A 110 -10.05 23.69 10.96
N ASP A 111 -8.99 24.49 11.09
CA ASP A 111 -7.79 24.09 11.80
C ASP A 111 -8.12 23.73 13.25
N VAL A 112 -7.93 22.47 13.60
CA VAL A 112 -7.95 21.97 14.97
C VAL A 112 -6.52 21.66 15.40
N PRO A 113 -6.16 21.88 16.67
CA PRO A 113 -4.86 21.44 17.18
C PRO A 113 -4.70 19.95 16.91
N ASN A 114 -3.55 19.54 16.38
CA ASN A 114 -3.19 18.14 16.27
C ASN A 114 -3.41 17.45 17.63
N GLY A 115 -4.09 16.32 17.63
CA GLY A 115 -4.24 15.52 18.84
C GLY A 115 -2.88 14.99 19.33
N ASP A 116 -2.84 14.45 20.55
CA ASP A 116 -1.62 13.89 21.15
C ASP A 116 -1.11 12.59 20.47
N ASN A 117 -1.58 12.25 19.26
CA ASN A 117 -1.21 11.01 18.56
C ASN A 117 -0.40 11.29 17.29
N ASP A 118 0.52 10.37 16.97
CA ASP A 118 1.32 10.39 15.74
C ASP A 118 0.67 9.53 14.63
N CYS A 119 -0.67 9.43 14.61
CA CYS A 119 -1.37 8.56 13.67
C CYS A 119 -1.36 9.20 12.27
N PRO A 120 -0.85 8.50 11.25
CA PRO A 120 -0.96 8.97 9.87
C PRO A 120 -2.42 8.92 9.41
N ASP A 121 -2.76 9.69 8.38
CA ASP A 121 -4.11 9.72 7.80
C ASP A 121 -4.54 8.33 7.31
N TYR A 122 -3.60 7.52 6.83
CA TYR A 122 -3.79 6.09 6.76
C TYR A 122 -2.49 5.33 6.96
N GLN A 123 -2.61 4.06 7.37
CA GLN A 123 -1.51 3.11 7.40
C GLN A 123 -1.97 1.72 6.97
N PHE A 124 -1.33 1.17 5.94
CA PHE A 124 -1.60 -0.15 5.40
C PHE A 124 -0.34 -0.99 5.29
N TYR A 125 -0.52 -2.30 5.34
CA TYR A 125 0.53 -3.28 5.12
C TYR A 125 0.13 -4.23 4.00
N LEU A 126 1.05 -4.45 3.07
CA LEU A 126 0.91 -5.53 2.09
C LEU A 126 1.46 -6.81 2.70
N ALA A 127 0.61 -7.84 2.83
CA ALA A 127 1.01 -9.10 3.43
C ALA A 127 2.03 -9.85 2.56
N GLU A 128 3.16 -10.22 3.18
CA GLU A 128 4.08 -11.19 2.62
C GLU A 128 3.66 -12.60 3.03
N THR A 129 3.36 -12.80 4.31
CA THR A 129 2.79 -14.04 4.83
C THR A 129 1.47 -13.79 5.56
N LEU A 130 0.48 -14.63 5.27
CA LEU A 130 -0.87 -14.52 5.80
C LEU A 130 -1.38 -15.88 6.28
N VAL A 131 -1.77 -15.94 7.55
CA VAL A 131 -2.53 -17.06 8.10
C VAL A 131 -4.01 -16.73 8.02
N VAL A 132 -4.78 -17.60 7.40
CA VAL A 132 -6.24 -17.52 7.29
C VAL A 132 -6.82 -18.66 8.11
N VAL A 133 -7.70 -18.33 9.06
CA VAL A 133 -8.36 -19.32 9.92
C VAL A 133 -9.86 -19.27 9.65
N ASP A 134 -10.40 -20.33 9.07
CA ASP A 134 -11.84 -20.50 8.93
C ASP A 134 -12.36 -21.32 10.11
N HIS A 135 -13.03 -20.65 11.05
CA HIS A 135 -13.61 -21.30 12.22
C HIS A 135 -14.83 -22.17 11.91
N GLN A 136 -15.54 -21.89 10.81
CA GLN A 136 -16.72 -22.67 10.39
C GLN A 136 -16.28 -23.98 9.73
N ALA A 137 -15.35 -23.88 8.77
CA ALA A 137 -14.78 -25.04 8.08
C ALA A 137 -13.72 -25.79 8.92
N LYS A 138 -13.23 -25.16 10.00
CA LYS A 138 -12.13 -25.66 10.86
C LYS A 138 -10.84 -25.90 10.07
N THR A 139 -10.54 -25.00 9.15
CA THR A 139 -9.34 -25.04 8.33
C THR A 139 -8.41 -23.88 8.68
N THR A 140 -7.12 -24.10 8.47
CA THR A 140 -6.09 -23.08 8.55
C THR A 140 -5.27 -23.13 7.29
N GLU A 141 -5.12 -21.99 6.63
CA GLU A 141 -4.31 -21.83 5.42
C GLU A 141 -3.17 -20.85 5.70
N LEU A 142 -1.99 -21.18 5.20
CA LEU A 142 -0.82 -20.30 5.22
C LEU A 142 -0.49 -19.91 3.79
N LEU A 143 -0.52 -18.60 3.52
CA LEU A 143 -0.18 -18.01 2.24
C LEU A 143 1.17 -17.30 2.36
N ALA A 144 2.00 -17.45 1.34
CA ALA A 144 3.28 -16.77 1.19
C ALA A 144 3.38 -16.18 -0.21
N ASN A 145 3.60 -14.87 -0.29
CA ASN A 145 3.63 -14.14 -1.55
C ASN A 145 5.08 -13.84 -1.95
N LEU A 146 5.55 -14.51 -2.98
CA LEU A 146 6.81 -14.15 -3.64
C LEU A 146 6.54 -13.08 -4.71
N ILE A 147 7.17 -11.92 -4.55
CA ILE A 147 7.10 -10.83 -5.52
C ILE A 147 8.07 -11.13 -6.65
N SER A 148 7.59 -10.93 -7.88
CA SER A 148 8.42 -11.07 -9.08
C SER A 148 9.38 -9.89 -9.21
N GLY A 149 10.66 -10.17 -9.41
CA GLY A 149 11.69 -9.16 -9.60
C GLY A 149 13.09 -9.80 -9.70
N PRO A 150 14.14 -8.99 -9.81
CA PRO A 150 15.51 -9.47 -10.05
C PRO A 150 16.06 -10.40 -8.95
N GLU A 151 15.53 -10.30 -7.73
CA GLU A 151 15.98 -11.06 -6.56
C GLU A 151 14.95 -12.12 -6.12
N CYS A 152 13.94 -12.44 -6.94
CA CYS A 152 12.89 -13.37 -6.54
C CYS A 152 13.43 -14.79 -6.32
N GLU A 153 14.36 -15.25 -7.17
CA GLU A 153 14.97 -16.58 -7.04
C GLU A 153 15.80 -16.71 -5.76
N SER A 154 16.55 -15.68 -5.40
CA SER A 154 17.36 -15.69 -4.17
C SER A 154 16.50 -15.59 -2.92
N TYR A 155 15.38 -14.86 -2.97
CA TYR A 155 14.47 -14.74 -1.83
C TYR A 155 13.59 -16.00 -1.63
N TYR A 156 13.34 -16.79 -2.67
CA TYR A 156 12.48 -17.98 -2.60
C TYR A 156 12.87 -18.93 -1.46
N ALA A 157 14.16 -19.25 -1.32
CA ALA A 157 14.65 -20.11 -0.24
C ALA A 157 14.37 -19.53 1.16
N THR A 158 14.53 -18.21 1.32
CA THR A 158 14.23 -17.54 2.59
C THR A 158 12.74 -17.61 2.91
N LEU A 159 11.89 -17.42 1.90
CA LEU A 159 10.44 -17.48 2.08
C LEU A 159 9.96 -18.90 2.41
N THR A 160 10.52 -19.93 1.76
CA THR A 160 10.17 -21.34 2.06
C THR A 160 10.57 -21.74 3.47
N ASP A 161 11.75 -21.33 3.94
CA ASP A 161 12.22 -21.62 5.31
C ASP A 161 11.31 -21.01 6.39
N GLN A 162 10.63 -19.90 6.08
CA GLN A 162 9.69 -19.25 7.00
C GLN A 162 8.33 -19.97 7.08
N VAL A 163 7.93 -20.70 6.04
CA VAL A 163 6.59 -21.30 5.94
C VAL A 163 6.57 -22.83 6.06
N GLY A 164 7.73 -23.50 6.03
CA GLY A 164 7.89 -24.91 6.36
C GLY A 164 8.11 -25.83 5.16
#